data_AF-A0A817PMD0-F1
#
_entry.id   AF-A0A817PMD0-F1
#
_cell.length_a   1.000
_cell.length_b   1.000
_cell.length_c   1.000
_cell.angle_alpha   90.00
_cell.angle_beta   90.00
_cell.angle_gamma   90.00
#
_symmetry.space_group_name_H-M   'P 1'
#
loop_
_entity.id
_entity.type
_entity.pdbx_description
1 polymer ?
#
loop_
_entity_poly.entity_id
_entity_poly.type
_entity_poly.pdbx_seq_one_letter_code
_entity_poly.pdbx_strand_id
1 'polypeptide(L)'
;MEFAFPRTQNKIEAWHRRWEILIARSHVGIFTIIKQIEKEQNEVEMEIEKAMRGEPAPKKRKEDENKESRIQNVIADRGNRSTMDFLRGIAHNLSL
;
A
#
# COMPACT_ATOMS: atom_id res chain seq x y z
N MET A 1 15.51 -10.71 6.13
CA MET A 1 14.51 -9.63 6.16
C MET A 1 13.69 -9.74 4.89
N GLU A 2 12.48 -10.31 4.96
CA GLU A 2 11.52 -10.17 3.87
C GLU A 2 11.08 -8.72 3.83
N PHE A 3 11.42 -8.00 2.77
CA PHE A 3 10.80 -6.70 2.51
C PHE A 3 9.33 -6.97 2.20
N ALA A 4 8.45 -6.63 3.15
CA ALA A 4 7.01 -6.70 2.98
C ALA A 4 6.55 -5.62 1.96
N PHE A 5 6.85 -5.83 0.68
CA PHE A 5 6.34 -4.98 -0.37
C PHE A 5 4.81 -5.14 -0.41
N PRO A 6 4.05 -4.03 -0.47
CA PRO A 6 2.61 -4.10 -0.55
C PRO A 6 2.20 -4.90 -1.79
N ARG A 7 1.27 -5.84 -1.60
CA ARG A 7 0.82 -6.80 -2.63
C ARG A 7 0.15 -6.14 -3.84
N THR A 8 -0.30 -4.89 -3.69
CA THR A 8 -0.94 -4.09 -4.74
C THR A 8 -0.26 -2.73 -4.87
N GLN A 9 -0.17 -2.24 -6.11
CA GLN A 9 0.34 -0.90 -6.42
C GLN A 9 -0.77 0.15 -6.47
N ASN A 10 -1.98 -0.16 -6.00
CA ASN A 10 -3.16 0.71 -6.07
C ASN A 10 -2.90 2.13 -5.56
N LYS A 11 -2.08 2.29 -4.50
CA LYS A 11 -1.70 3.61 -3.99
C LYS A 11 -0.83 4.39 -4.98
N ILE A 12 0.14 3.72 -5.61
CA ILE A 12 1.02 4.30 -6.63
C ILE A 12 0.22 4.62 -7.91
N GLU A 13 -0.67 3.73 -8.33
CA GLU A 13 -1.57 3.97 -9.47
C GLU A 13 -2.51 5.15 -9.22
N ALA A 14 -3.12 5.22 -8.03
CA ALA A 14 -3.98 6.34 -7.65
C ALA A 14 -3.19 7.66 -7.57
N TRP A 15 -1.98 7.62 -7.03
CA TRP A 15 -1.05 8.75 -7.02
C TRP A 15 -0.74 9.22 -8.44
N HIS A 16 -0.31 8.30 -9.32
CA HIS A 16 0.03 8.61 -10.70
C HIS A 16 -1.17 9.18 -11.48
N ARG A 17 -2.36 8.59 -11.32
CA ARG A 17 -3.61 9.09 -11.92
C ARG A 17 -3.96 10.50 -11.42
N ARG A 18 -3.75 10.78 -10.13
CA ARG A 18 -3.97 12.12 -9.57
C ARG A 18 -3.02 13.13 -10.23
N TRP A 19 -1.75 12.77 -10.40
CA TRP A 19 -0.78 13.62 -11.11
C TRP A 19 -1.18 13.82 -12.57
N GLU A 20 -1.54 12.77 -13.30
CA GLU A 20 -2.02 12.89 -14.68
C GLU A 20 -3.17 13.92 -14.81
N ILE A 21 -4.15 13.88 -13.90
CA ILE A 21 -5.27 14.84 -13.89
C ILE A 21 -4.82 16.28 -13.61
N LEU A 22 -3.79 16.47 -12.78
CA LEU A 22 -3.37 17.79 -12.29
C LEU A 22 -2.31 18.46 -13.17
N ILE A 23 -1.36 17.69 -13.69
CA ILE A 23 -0.20 18.19 -14.46
C ILE A 23 -0.19 17.77 -15.93
N ALA A 24 -0.89 16.71 -16.33
CA ALA A 24 -0.90 16.27 -17.74
C ALA A 24 -1.99 16.96 -18.59
N ARG A 25 -2.54 18.10 -18.13
CA ARG A 25 -3.43 18.93 -18.94
C ARG A 25 -2.63 19.74 -19.96
N SER A 26 -3.23 20.05 -21.11
CA SER A 26 -2.60 20.95 -22.08
C SER A 26 -2.29 22.30 -21.42
N HIS A 27 -1.01 22.71 -21.45
CA HIS A 27 -0.50 23.99 -20.95
C HIS A 27 -0.59 24.22 -19.42
N VAL A 28 -0.32 23.21 -18.59
CA VAL A 28 -0.13 23.47 -17.15
C VAL A 28 1.10 24.36 -16.95
N GLY A 29 0.90 25.53 -16.34
CA GLY A 29 1.98 26.46 -16.03
C GLY A 29 2.92 25.92 -14.94
N ILE A 30 4.21 26.24 -15.05
CA ILE A 30 5.27 25.80 -14.11
C ILE A 30 4.92 26.13 -12.65
N PHE A 31 4.37 27.31 -12.38
CA PHE A 31 3.94 27.68 -11.03
C PHE A 31 2.86 26.75 -10.45
N THR A 32 1.94 26.26 -11.29
CA THR A 32 0.93 25.29 -10.87
C THR A 32 1.57 23.95 -10.54
N ILE A 33 2.58 23.52 -11.31
CA ILE A 33 3.34 22.30 -11.04
C ILE A 33 4.06 22.41 -9.69
N ILE A 34 4.77 23.52 -9.45
CA ILE A 34 5.49 23.76 -8.19
C ILE A 34 4.54 23.69 -7.00
N LYS A 35 3.41 24.40 -7.05
CA LYS A 35 2.40 24.36 -5.98
C LYS A 35 1.88 22.95 -5.72
N GLN A 36 1.72 22.15 -6.77
CA GLN A 36 1.24 20.78 -6.61
C GLN A 36 2.31 19.86 -6.00
N ILE A 37 3.59 20.10 -6.29
CA ILE A 37 4.72 19.42 -5.65
C ILE A 37 4.81 19.79 -4.17
N GLU A 38 4.74 21.08 -3.83
CA GLU A 38 4.75 21.54 -2.43
C GLU A 38 3.60 20.92 -1.63
N LYS A 39 2.40 20.86 -2.21
CA LYS A 39 1.25 20.20 -1.58
C LYS A 39 1.49 18.71 -1.33
N GLU A 40 2.06 18.00 -2.32
CA GLU A 40 2.39 16.59 -2.16
C GLU A 40 3.40 16.36 -1.04
N GLN A 41 4.46 17.17 -1.02
CA GLN A 41 5.49 17.08 0.00
C GLN A 41 4.90 17.26 1.40
N ASN A 42 4.06 18.28 1.59
CA ASN A 42 3.38 18.52 2.87
C ASN A 42 2.49 17.34 3.28
N GLU A 43 1.75 16.74 2.34
CA GLU A 43 0.91 15.56 2.62
C GLU A 43 1.77 14.36 3.06
N VAL A 44 2.90 14.11 2.38
CA VAL A 44 3.82 13.01 2.72
C VAL A 44 4.49 13.23 4.07
N GLU A 45 4.97 14.43 4.35
CA GLU A 45 5.59 14.78 5.64
C GLU A 45 4.59 14.61 6.79
N MET A 46 3.34 15.02 6.62
CA MET A 46 2.29 14.79 7.61
C MET A 46 2.07 13.30 7.88
N GLU A 47 2.01 12.45 6.85
CA GLU A 47 1.83 11.01 7.03
C GLU A 47 3.04 10.35 7.73
N ILE A 48 4.26 10.81 7.43
CA ILE A 48 5.48 10.38 8.13
C ILE A 48 5.39 10.76 9.61
N GLU A 49 5.02 12.00 9.92
CA GLU A 49 4.90 12.49 11.29
C GLU A 49 3.82 11.73 12.09
N LYS A 50 2.67 11.43 11.47
CA LYS A 50 1.63 10.58 12.09
C LYS A 50 2.18 9.19 12.42
N ALA A 51 2.91 8.58 11.49
CA ALA A 51 3.53 7.28 11.70
C ALA A 51 4.58 7.33 12.83
N MET A 52 5.41 8.38 12.88
CA MET A 52 6.41 8.59 13.93
C MET A 52 5.78 8.81 15.31
N ARG A 53 4.62 9.48 15.38
CA ARG A 53 3.83 9.62 16.62
C ARG A 53 3.14 8.33 17.06
N GLY A 54 3.20 7.27 16.26
CA GLY A 54 2.51 6.01 16.54
C GLY A 54 0.99 6.11 16.37
N GLU A 55 0.50 7.06 15.56
CA GLU A 55 -0.93 7.11 15.23
C GLU A 55 -1.34 5.80 14.52
N PRO A 56 -2.53 5.26 14.83
CA PRO A 56 -3.00 4.05 14.20
C PRO A 56 -3.17 4.28 12.69
N ALA A 57 -2.70 3.32 11.90
CA ALA A 57 -2.89 3.36 10.45
C ALA A 57 -4.39 3.47 10.11
N PRO A 58 -4.74 4.07 8.95
CA PRO A 58 -6.12 4.13 8.49
C PRO A 58 -6.76 2.74 8.50
N LYS A 59 -7.97 2.67 9.07
CA LYS A 59 -8.71 1.41 9.21
C LYS A 59 -8.89 0.76 7.84
N LYS A 60 -8.42 -0.48 7.69
CA LYS A 60 -8.62 -1.26 6.47
C LYS A 60 -10.03 -1.86 6.50
N ARG A 61 -10.49 -2.40 5.37
CA ARG A 61 -11.72 -3.19 5.39
C ARG A 61 -11.45 -4.44 6.23
N LYS A 62 -12.41 -4.81 7.07
CA LYS A 62 -12.28 -5.97 7.97
C LYS A 62 -11.95 -7.27 7.22
N GLU A 63 -12.47 -7.43 6.01
CA GLU A 63 -12.17 -8.56 5.13
C GLU A 63 -10.69 -8.60 4.72
N ASP A 64 -10.11 -7.46 4.36
CA ASP A 64 -8.70 -7.33 4.00
C ASP A 64 -7.80 -7.61 5.22
N GLU A 65 -8.16 -7.09 6.40
CA GLU A 65 -7.44 -7.36 7.66
C GLU A 65 -7.43 -8.85 8.00
N ASN A 66 -8.60 -9.50 7.91
CA ASN A 66 -8.73 -10.94 8.15
C ASN A 66 -7.92 -11.76 7.15
N LYS A 67 -7.94 -11.38 5.87
CA LYS A 67 -7.17 -12.04 4.80
C LYS A 67 -5.67 -11.90 5.03
N GLU A 68 -5.19 -10.71 5.36
CA GLU A 68 -3.78 -10.47 5.72
C GLU A 68 -3.37 -11.30 6.93
N SER A 69 -4.19 -11.31 8.01
CA SER A 69 -3.92 -12.12 9.20
C SER A 69 -3.82 -13.61 8.89
N ARG A 70 -4.74 -14.14 8.08
CA ARG A 70 -4.68 -15.55 7.62
C ARG A 70 -3.42 -15.85 6.82
N ILE A 71 -3.00 -14.95 5.93
CA ILE A 71 -1.76 -15.11 5.15
C ILE A 71 -0.54 -15.08 6.08
N GLN A 72 -0.49 -14.15 7.03
CA GLN A 72 0.60 -14.07 8.00
C GLN A 72 0.71 -15.33 8.85
N ASN A 73 -0.41 -15.92 9.26
CA ASN A 73 -0.40 -17.20 9.98
C ASN A 73 0.19 -18.35 9.14
N VAL A 74 -0.11 -18.40 7.84
CA VAL A 74 0.48 -19.40 6.93
C VAL A 74 1.98 -19.18 6.73
N ILE A 75 2.43 -17.92 6.68
CA ILE A 75 3.85 -17.56 6.56
C ILE A 75 4.62 -17.87 7.85
N ALA A 76 4.08 -17.50 9.01
CA ALA A 76 4.68 -17.78 10.32
C ALA A 76 4.88 -19.28 10.55
N ASP A 77 3.98 -20.12 10.03
CA ASP A 77 4.01 -21.57 10.14
C ASP A 77 4.75 -22.26 8.97
N ARG A 78 5.50 -21.51 8.15
CA ARG A 78 6.18 -22.04 6.95
C ARG A 78 7.12 -23.21 7.26
N GLY A 79 7.83 -23.17 8.38
CA GLY A 79 8.82 -24.18 8.77
C GLY A 79 8.21 -25.55 9.09
N ASN A 80 6.94 -25.59 9.49
CA ASN A 80 6.24 -26.83 9.85
C ASN A 80 5.43 -27.42 8.68
N ARG A 81 5.47 -26.81 7.50
CA ARG A 81 4.68 -27.21 6.33
C ARG A 81 5.54 -27.74 5.21
N SER A 82 5.04 -28.77 4.53
CA SER A 82 5.55 -29.13 3.21
C SER A 82 5.38 -27.93 2.27
N THR A 83 6.27 -27.80 1.27
CA THR A 83 6.16 -26.75 0.25
C THR A 83 4.77 -26.74 -0.40
N MET A 84 4.17 -27.92 -0.59
CA MET A 84 2.89 -28.03 -1.26
C MET A 84 1.72 -27.58 -0.37
N ASP A 85 1.76 -27.87 0.93
CA ASP A 85 0.73 -27.40 1.88
C ASP A 85 0.84 -25.90 2.15
N PHE A 86 2.05 -25.37 2.14
CA PHE A 86 2.28 -23.93 2.17
C PHE A 86 1.64 -23.24 0.96
N LEU A 87 1.93 -23.71 -0.25
CA LEU A 87 1.36 -23.15 -1.49
C LEU A 87 -0.16 -23.25 -1.52
N ARG A 88 -0.74 -24.39 -1.09
CA ARG A 88 -2.20 -24.53 -0.93
C ARG A 88 -2.77 -23.52 0.07
N GLY A 89 -2.11 -23.34 1.21
CA GLY A 89 -2.50 -22.35 2.22
C GLY A 89 -2.52 -20.93 1.67
N ILE A 90 -1.54 -20.55 0.87
CA ILE A 90 -1.53 -19.24 0.18
C ILE A 90 -2.64 -19.15 -0.87
N ALA A 91 -2.83 -20.19 -1.69
CA ALA A 91 -3.84 -20.22 -2.75
C ALA A 91 -5.26 -20.03 -2.22
N HIS A 92 -5.62 -20.67 -1.11
CA HIS A 92 -6.93 -20.52 -0.47
C HIS A 92 -7.25 -19.09 -0.01
N ASN A 93 -6.23 -18.26 0.22
CA ASN A 93 -6.41 -16.85 0.57
C ASN A 93 -6.46 -15.94 -0.66
N LEU A 94 -6.13 -16.45 -1.86
CA LEU A 94 -6.16 -15.70 -3.12
C LEU A 94 -7.46 -15.87 -3.90
N SER A 95 -8.10 -17.04 -3.77
CA SER A 95 -9.32 -17.43 -4.51
C SER A 95 -10.63 -16.91 -3.90
N LEU A 96 -10.56 -16.04 -2.90
CA LEU A 96 -11.69 -15.39 -2.22
C LEU A 96 -11.50 -13.88 -2.24
#